data_AF-A0AAU2QSN1-F1
#
_entry.id   AF-A0AAU2QSN1-F1
#
_cell.length_a   1.000
_cell.length_b   1.000
_cell.length_c   1.000
_cell.angle_alpha   90.00
_cell.angle_beta   90.00
_cell.angle_gamma   90.00
#
_symmetry.space_group_name_H-M   'P 1'
#
loop_
_entity.id
_entity.type
_entity.pdbx_description
1 polymer ?
#
loop_
_entity_poly.entity_id
_entity_poly.type
_entity_poly.pdbx_seq_one_letter_code
_entity_poly.pdbx_strand_id
1 'polypeptide(L)'
;MATRRGALDTVASVERRAAVARARAAHASSTAERHTVLADQAATEVLRDVHTRIAALHASTASCHLTVARLLDVYGGRLSTWVSEQDTPQPVFMTGVAEACGTGSAALTLVGAAFDQLALSASDERARAAQELEFVLGEGPARDATRQRRPVSASGPMMSILWPGYGPALTELGTTEVAAVPLTVSDICVGALAVFDPAPGVIGSAAFAGLAEALTGSMILSPDGEPGLYGGLDVRATVHQAAGMLAVQLDCPVADALELIRAHAFTEGTSAQSVAARILRGGLRLG
;
A
#
# COMPACT_ATOMS: atom_id res chain seq x y z
N MET A 1 20.92 11.41 1.50
CA MET A 1 21.55 11.34 0.16
C MET A 1 22.14 9.95 0.00
N ALA A 2 21.56 9.08 -0.83
CA ALA A 2 22.08 7.74 -1.05
C ALA A 2 23.42 7.82 -1.80
N THR A 3 24.44 7.10 -1.33
CA THR A 3 25.72 7.00 -2.05
C THR A 3 25.52 6.16 -3.32
N ARG A 4 26.27 6.45 -4.39
CA ARG A 4 26.21 5.70 -5.65
C ARG A 4 26.38 4.19 -5.45
N ARG A 5 27.17 3.79 -4.45
CA ARG A 5 27.34 2.39 -4.03
C ARG A 5 26.04 1.79 -3.47
N GLY A 6 25.37 2.50 -2.55
CA GLY A 6 24.07 2.06 -2.01
C GLY A 6 22.97 1.97 -3.07
N ALA A 7 23.02 2.82 -4.10
CA ALA A 7 22.10 2.74 -5.23
C ALA A 7 22.32 1.48 -6.09
N LEU A 8 23.57 1.11 -6.37
CA LEU A 8 23.91 -0.12 -7.11
C LEU A 8 23.52 -1.38 -6.32
N ASP A 9 23.73 -1.39 -5.01
CA ASP A 9 23.31 -2.50 -4.14
C ASP A 9 21.78 -2.66 -4.15
N THR A 10 21.05 -1.53 -4.22
CA THR A 10 19.58 -1.52 -4.34
C THR A 10 19.13 -2.12 -5.67
N VAL A 11 19.75 -1.74 -6.79
CA VAL A 11 19.46 -2.32 -8.13
C VAL A 11 19.65 -3.84 -8.10
N ALA A 12 20.81 -4.32 -7.64
CA ALA A 12 21.10 -5.75 -7.58
C ALA A 12 20.12 -6.50 -6.66
N SER A 13 19.67 -5.86 -5.57
CA SER A 13 18.66 -6.43 -4.68
C SER A 13 17.29 -6.56 -5.36
N VAL A 14 16.85 -5.52 -6.08
CA VAL A 14 15.59 -5.52 -6.84
C VAL A 14 15.60 -6.61 -7.92
N GLU A 15 16.69 -6.74 -8.67
CA GLU A 15 16.85 -7.78 -9.71
C GLU A 15 16.78 -9.20 -9.13
N ARG A 16 17.47 -9.45 -8.00
CA ARG A 16 17.39 -10.75 -7.30
C ARG A 16 15.96 -11.07 -6.88
N ARG A 17 15.23 -10.11 -6.33
CA ARG A 17 13.85 -10.31 -5.89
C ARG A 17 12.91 -10.54 -7.07
N ALA A 18 13.09 -9.84 -8.18
CA ALA A 18 12.35 -10.10 -9.41
C ALA A 18 12.59 -11.53 -9.92
N ALA A 19 13.83 -12.01 -9.90
CA ALA A 19 14.16 -13.38 -10.26
C ALA A 19 13.53 -14.42 -9.31
N VAL A 20 13.54 -14.18 -8.00
CA VAL A 20 12.86 -15.04 -7.02
C VAL A 20 11.36 -15.07 -7.25
N ALA A 21 10.73 -13.91 -7.50
CA ALA A 21 9.31 -13.84 -7.81
C ALA A 21 8.96 -14.62 -9.09
N ARG A 22 9.77 -14.50 -10.15
CA ARG A 22 9.60 -15.31 -11.38
C ARG A 22 9.75 -16.82 -11.12
N ALA A 23 10.72 -17.22 -10.30
CA ALA A 23 10.90 -18.63 -9.94
C ALA A 23 9.72 -19.19 -9.13
N ARG A 24 9.22 -18.42 -8.15
CA ARG A 24 8.02 -18.77 -7.37
C ARG A 24 6.77 -18.86 -8.27
N ALA A 25 6.61 -17.94 -9.22
CA ALA A 25 5.55 -18.00 -10.21
C ALA A 25 5.62 -19.28 -11.05
N ALA A 26 6.79 -19.61 -11.62
CA ALA A 26 6.97 -20.81 -12.43
C ALA A 26 6.68 -22.09 -11.64
N HIS A 27 7.09 -22.15 -10.38
CA HIS A 27 6.79 -23.28 -9.49
C HIS A 27 5.28 -23.43 -9.24
N ALA A 28 4.59 -22.33 -8.94
CA ALA A 28 3.14 -22.32 -8.74
C ALA A 28 2.39 -22.69 -10.04
N SER A 29 2.79 -22.16 -11.20
CA SER A 29 2.22 -22.52 -12.51
C SER A 29 2.36 -24.02 -12.81
N SER A 30 3.55 -24.59 -12.62
CA SER A 30 3.77 -26.03 -12.83
C SER A 30 2.90 -26.89 -11.90
N THR A 31 2.69 -26.43 -10.67
CA THR A 31 1.81 -27.11 -9.72
C THR A 31 0.34 -27.00 -10.14
N ALA A 32 -0.09 -25.84 -10.62
CA ALA A 32 -1.43 -25.63 -11.17
C ALA A 32 -1.70 -26.56 -12.37
N GLU A 33 -0.78 -26.60 -13.34
CA GLU A 33 -0.86 -27.48 -14.53
C GLU A 33 -0.97 -28.96 -14.13
N ARG A 34 -0.16 -29.39 -13.15
CA ARG A 34 -0.21 -30.77 -12.64
C ARG A 34 -1.58 -31.10 -12.06
N HIS A 35 -2.21 -30.17 -11.33
CA HIS A 35 -3.54 -30.38 -10.79
C HIS A 35 -4.65 -30.29 -11.84
N THR A 36 -4.51 -29.48 -12.89
CA THR A 36 -5.42 -29.50 -14.04
C THR A 36 -5.43 -30.89 -14.70
N VAL A 37 -4.26 -31.47 -14.96
CA VAL A 37 -4.15 -32.83 -15.52
C VAL A 37 -4.77 -33.88 -14.60
N LEU A 38 -4.56 -33.78 -13.29
CA LEU A 38 -5.18 -34.69 -12.32
C LEU A 38 -6.71 -34.54 -12.26
N ALA A 39 -7.24 -33.33 -12.45
CA ALA A 39 -8.69 -33.10 -12.53
C ALA A 39 -9.31 -33.78 -13.77
N ASP A 40 -8.63 -33.67 -14.92
CA ASP A 40 -9.07 -34.31 -16.17
C ASP A 40 -9.06 -35.84 -16.07
N GLN A 41 -8.13 -36.40 -15.28
CA GLN A 41 -7.98 -37.83 -15.05
C GLN A 41 -8.79 -38.36 -13.85
N ALA A 42 -9.50 -37.50 -13.12
CA ALA A 42 -10.16 -37.87 -11.87
C ALA A 42 -11.32 -38.86 -12.10
N ALA A 43 -11.27 -39.98 -11.38
CA ALA A 43 -12.27 -41.05 -11.46
C ALA A 43 -13.63 -40.66 -10.86
N THR A 44 -13.68 -39.64 -10.01
CA THR A 44 -14.92 -39.16 -9.36
C THR A 44 -15.04 -37.65 -9.50
N GLU A 45 -16.27 -37.15 -9.48
CA GLU A 45 -16.56 -35.72 -9.49
C GLU A 45 -15.98 -34.98 -8.28
N VAL A 46 -16.02 -35.61 -7.10
CA VAL A 46 -15.42 -35.04 -5.87
C VAL A 46 -13.91 -34.82 -6.02
N LEU A 47 -13.18 -35.81 -6.56
CA LEU A 47 -11.73 -35.67 -6.78
C LEU A 47 -11.42 -34.64 -7.87
N ARG A 48 -12.25 -34.56 -8.91
CA ARG A 48 -12.14 -33.54 -9.96
C ARG A 48 -12.25 -32.14 -9.35
N ASP A 49 -13.30 -31.90 -8.56
CA ASP A 49 -13.55 -30.60 -7.92
C ASP A 49 -12.40 -30.18 -6.99
N VAL A 50 -11.86 -31.13 -6.22
CA VAL A 50 -10.69 -30.86 -5.36
C VAL A 50 -9.48 -30.43 -6.20
N HIS A 51 -9.15 -31.18 -7.26
CA HIS A 51 -8.02 -30.83 -8.11
C HIS A 51 -8.23 -29.52 -8.88
N THR A 52 -9.45 -29.23 -9.34
CA THR A 52 -9.78 -27.95 -9.97
C THR A 52 -9.59 -26.77 -9.00
N ARG A 53 -10.00 -26.91 -7.73
CA ARG A 53 -9.78 -25.86 -6.71
C ARG A 53 -8.31 -25.65 -6.41
N ILE A 54 -7.53 -26.73 -6.27
CA ILE A 54 -6.09 -26.65 -6.03
C ILE A 54 -5.38 -26.01 -7.24
N ALA A 55 -5.76 -26.38 -8.46
CA ALA A 55 -5.23 -25.78 -9.68
C ALA A 55 -5.51 -24.27 -9.72
N ALA A 56 -6.76 -23.85 -9.44
CA ALA A 56 -7.15 -22.45 -9.40
C ALA A 56 -6.37 -21.65 -8.35
N LEU A 57 -6.17 -22.21 -7.14
CA LEU A 57 -5.38 -21.58 -6.08
C LEU A 57 -3.92 -21.34 -6.50
N HIS A 58 -3.27 -22.36 -7.09
CA HIS A 58 -1.90 -22.24 -7.57
C HIS A 58 -1.79 -21.30 -8.78
N ALA A 59 -2.79 -21.24 -9.65
CA ALA A 59 -2.83 -20.30 -10.77
C ALA A 59 -2.94 -18.84 -10.28
N SER A 60 -3.79 -18.56 -9.29
CA SER A 60 -3.87 -17.25 -8.62
C SER A 60 -2.52 -16.89 -7.97
N THR A 61 -1.92 -17.83 -7.22
CA THR A 61 -0.59 -17.63 -6.60
C THR A 61 0.49 -17.31 -7.64
N ALA A 62 0.49 -18.00 -8.78
CA ALA A 62 1.41 -17.73 -9.88
C ALA A 62 1.20 -16.32 -10.47
N SER A 63 -0.05 -15.91 -10.68
CA SER A 63 -0.41 -14.58 -11.18
C SER A 63 0.06 -13.46 -10.24
N CYS A 64 -0.12 -13.66 -8.94
CA CYS A 64 0.38 -12.79 -7.88
C CYS A 64 1.91 -12.61 -7.99
N HIS A 65 2.67 -13.71 -8.03
CA HIS A 65 4.12 -13.65 -8.16
C HIS A 65 4.61 -13.02 -9.48
N LEU A 66 3.91 -13.26 -10.60
CA LEU A 66 4.22 -12.61 -11.87
C LEU A 66 3.99 -11.10 -11.82
N THR A 67 2.93 -10.65 -11.15
CA THR A 67 2.63 -9.22 -10.97
C THR A 67 3.74 -8.56 -10.18
N VAL A 68 4.18 -9.17 -9.08
CA VAL A 68 5.31 -8.69 -8.26
C VAL A 68 6.59 -8.62 -9.09
N ALA A 69 6.91 -9.66 -9.86
CA ALA A 69 8.09 -9.69 -10.72
C ALA A 69 8.09 -8.53 -11.72
N ARG A 70 6.95 -8.29 -12.40
CA ARG A 70 6.80 -7.20 -13.36
C ARG A 70 7.02 -5.83 -12.73
N LEU A 71 6.44 -5.59 -11.55
CA LEU A 71 6.63 -4.33 -10.81
C LEU A 71 8.10 -4.11 -10.43
N LEU A 72 8.78 -5.17 -9.97
CA LEU A 72 10.19 -5.11 -9.62
C LEU A 72 11.09 -4.92 -10.85
N ASP A 73 10.79 -5.58 -11.97
CA ASP A 73 11.55 -5.40 -13.22
C ASP A 73 11.41 -3.96 -13.74
N VAL A 74 10.19 -3.38 -13.72
CA VAL A 74 9.96 -1.96 -14.07
C VAL A 74 10.70 -1.02 -13.13
N TYR A 75 10.63 -1.27 -11.81
CA TYR A 75 11.31 -0.45 -10.82
C TYR A 75 12.84 -0.53 -10.94
N GLY A 76 13.37 -1.74 -11.14
CA GLY A 76 14.80 -1.99 -11.35
C GLY A 76 15.32 -1.28 -12.59
N GLY A 77 14.56 -1.32 -13.70
CA GLY A 77 14.89 -0.57 -14.91
C GLY A 77 15.01 0.94 -14.66
N ARG A 78 14.06 1.53 -13.94
CA ARG A 78 14.10 2.97 -13.57
C ARG A 78 15.29 3.29 -12.68
N LEU A 79 15.58 2.43 -11.69
CA LEU A 79 16.73 2.62 -10.80
C LEU A 79 18.06 2.56 -11.58
N SER A 80 18.20 1.62 -12.52
CA SER A 80 19.40 1.50 -13.36
C SER A 80 19.62 2.73 -14.24
N THR A 81 18.56 3.26 -14.83
CA THR A 81 18.60 4.54 -15.58
C THR A 81 18.99 5.69 -14.66
N TRP A 82 18.36 5.80 -13.49
CA TRP A 82 18.64 6.86 -12.50
C TRP A 82 20.09 6.83 -11.97
N VAL A 83 20.71 5.65 -11.82
CA VAL A 83 22.12 5.53 -11.43
C VAL A 83 23.09 6.00 -12.54
N SER A 84 22.64 5.92 -13.78
CA SER A 84 23.41 6.24 -14.98
C SER A 84 23.29 7.72 -15.37
N GLU A 85 22.12 8.31 -15.17
CA GLU A 85 21.81 9.71 -15.47
C GLU A 85 22.05 10.62 -14.25
N GLN A 86 22.51 11.85 -14.48
CA GLN A 86 22.65 12.85 -13.43
C GLN A 86 21.41 13.75 -13.43
N ASP A 87 20.99 14.21 -12.25
CA ASP A 87 19.95 15.24 -12.04
C ASP A 87 18.49 14.81 -12.21
N THR A 88 18.19 13.50 -12.22
CA THR A 88 16.80 12.99 -12.14
C THR A 88 16.43 12.62 -10.69
N PRO A 89 15.15 12.82 -10.28
CA PRO A 89 14.70 12.39 -8.96
C PRO A 89 14.75 10.87 -8.85
N GLN A 90 15.03 10.37 -7.65
CA GLN A 90 15.06 8.93 -7.39
C GLN A 90 13.69 8.31 -7.70
N PRO A 91 13.62 7.22 -8.49
CA PRO A 91 12.36 6.58 -8.80
C PRO A 91 11.75 5.95 -7.55
N VAL A 92 10.43 5.97 -7.48
CA VAL A 92 9.64 5.41 -6.37
C VAL A 92 8.90 4.17 -6.87
N PHE A 93 8.91 3.08 -6.09
CA PHE A 93 8.27 1.83 -6.48
C PHE A 93 6.77 2.01 -6.74
N MET A 94 6.10 2.82 -5.90
CA MET A 94 4.67 3.09 -6.02
C MET A 94 4.28 3.76 -7.34
N THR A 95 5.18 4.42 -8.06
CA THR A 95 4.88 4.93 -9.41
C THR A 95 4.56 3.80 -10.38
N GLY A 96 5.30 2.68 -10.33
CA GLY A 96 4.98 1.50 -11.13
C GLY A 96 3.67 0.81 -10.69
N VAL A 97 3.35 0.87 -9.40
CA VAL A 97 2.06 0.39 -8.87
C VAL A 97 0.90 1.23 -9.39
N ALA A 98 1.03 2.56 -9.35
CA ALA A 98 0.01 3.47 -9.89
C ALA A 98 -0.26 3.18 -11.37
N GLU A 99 0.79 3.04 -12.18
CA GLU A 99 0.66 2.72 -13.60
C GLU A 99 -0.01 1.36 -13.84
N ALA A 100 0.32 0.34 -13.03
CA ALA A 100 -0.33 -0.96 -13.08
C ALA A 100 -1.82 -0.90 -12.68
N CYS A 101 -2.20 0.07 -11.84
CA CYS A 101 -3.58 0.42 -11.54
C CYS A 101 -4.24 1.29 -12.62
N GLY A 102 -3.56 1.69 -13.70
CA GLY A 102 -4.12 2.61 -14.68
C GLY A 102 -4.36 4.03 -14.15
N THR A 103 -3.52 4.49 -13.22
CA THR A 103 -3.52 5.87 -12.69
C THR A 103 -2.10 6.44 -12.60
N GLY A 104 -1.97 7.76 -12.49
CA GLY A 104 -0.71 8.39 -12.09
C GLY A 104 -0.50 8.44 -10.56
N SER A 105 -1.55 8.18 -9.77
CA SER A 105 -1.59 8.50 -8.35
C SER A 105 -2.17 7.35 -7.53
N ALA A 106 -1.33 6.74 -6.71
CA ALA A 106 -1.71 5.65 -5.81
C ALA A 106 -0.96 5.75 -4.49
N ALA A 107 -1.61 5.29 -3.43
CA ALA A 107 -1.01 5.14 -2.11
C ALA A 107 -1.35 3.80 -1.48
N LEU A 108 -0.39 3.26 -0.74
CA LEU A 108 -0.55 2.06 0.05
C LEU A 108 -0.39 2.45 1.52
N THR A 109 -1.35 2.04 2.35
CA THR A 109 -1.29 2.20 3.80
C THR A 109 -1.25 0.84 4.47
N LEU A 110 -0.48 0.76 5.55
CA LEU A 110 -0.49 -0.38 6.46
C LEU A 110 -1.05 0.05 7.81
N VAL A 111 -1.83 -0.83 8.44
CA VAL A 111 -2.46 -0.57 9.74
C VAL A 111 -2.10 -1.63 10.78
N GLY A 112 -2.16 -1.24 12.05
CA GLY A 112 -2.05 -2.15 13.19
C GLY A 112 -3.38 -2.81 13.53
N ALA A 113 -3.36 -3.66 14.57
CA ALA A 113 -4.54 -4.37 15.03
C ALA A 113 -5.69 -3.45 15.49
N ALA A 114 -5.37 -2.22 15.91
CA ALA A 114 -6.34 -1.20 16.30
C ALA A 114 -6.81 -0.32 15.12
N PHE A 115 -6.45 -0.68 13.87
CA PHE A 115 -6.65 0.13 12.66
C PHE A 115 -5.94 1.48 12.69
N ASP A 116 -4.90 1.60 13.50
CA ASP A 116 -4.02 2.75 13.51
C ASP A 116 -3.03 2.66 12.34
N GLN A 117 -2.84 3.76 11.61
CA GLN A 117 -1.95 3.75 10.44
C GLN A 117 -0.49 3.65 10.90
N LEU A 118 0.19 2.60 10.47
CA LEU A 118 1.58 2.29 10.81
C LEU A 118 2.56 2.77 9.74
N ALA A 119 2.15 2.70 8.47
CA ALA A 119 3.00 3.11 7.37
C ALA A 119 2.20 3.64 6.18
N LEU A 120 2.88 4.45 5.36
CA LEU A 120 2.38 5.01 4.11
C LEU A 120 3.46 4.88 3.03
N SER A 121 3.08 4.47 1.83
CA SER A 121 3.89 4.65 0.62
C SER A 121 3.02 5.26 -0.47
N ALA A 122 3.54 6.24 -1.20
CA ALA A 122 2.77 7.00 -2.20
C ALA A 122 3.58 7.18 -3.49
N SER A 123 2.89 7.15 -4.63
CA SER A 123 3.49 7.27 -5.96
C SER A 123 3.90 8.70 -6.30
N ASP A 124 3.15 9.68 -5.78
CA ASP A 124 3.34 11.11 -6.01
C ASP A 124 2.95 11.93 -4.78
N GLU A 125 3.11 13.25 -4.85
CA GLU A 125 2.79 14.15 -3.74
C GLU A 125 1.29 14.29 -3.50
N ARG A 126 0.47 14.17 -4.55
CA ARG A 126 -1.00 14.22 -4.44
C ARG A 126 -1.52 13.05 -3.61
N ALA A 127 -1.06 11.84 -3.91
CA ALA A 127 -1.41 10.63 -3.17
C ALA A 127 -0.95 10.70 -1.71
N ARG A 128 0.23 11.29 -1.46
CA ARG A 128 0.73 11.51 -0.11
C ARG A 128 -0.14 12.51 0.66
N ALA A 129 -0.45 13.66 0.05
CA ALA A 129 -1.31 14.68 0.64
C ALA A 129 -2.73 14.14 0.92
N ALA A 130 -3.30 13.37 -0.01
CA ALA A 130 -4.58 12.71 0.18
C ALA A 130 -4.55 11.74 1.37
N GLN A 131 -3.52 10.90 1.49
CA GLN A 131 -3.42 10.00 2.65
C GLN A 131 -3.12 10.72 3.97
N GLU A 132 -2.46 11.87 3.95
CA GLU A 132 -2.29 12.70 5.14
C GLU A 132 -3.62 13.34 5.58
N LEU A 133 -4.43 13.81 4.63
CA LEU A 133 -5.79 14.29 4.92
C LEU A 133 -6.64 13.18 5.54
N GLU A 134 -6.63 11.99 4.97
CA GLU A 134 -7.38 10.84 5.49
C GLU A 134 -6.93 10.46 6.90
N PHE A 135 -5.61 10.49 7.15
CA PHE A 135 -5.06 10.26 8.48
C PHE A 135 -5.54 11.32 9.49
N VAL A 136 -5.46 12.60 9.15
CA VAL A 136 -5.77 13.72 10.04
C VAL A 136 -7.28 13.84 10.31
N LEU A 137 -8.10 13.64 9.29
CA LEU A 137 -9.56 13.77 9.38
C LEU A 137 -10.23 12.51 9.97
N GLY A 138 -9.54 11.36 9.93
CA GLY A 138 -10.07 10.11 10.48
C GLY A 138 -11.20 9.50 9.65
N GLU A 139 -11.37 9.93 8.41
CA GLU A 139 -12.33 9.41 7.43
C GLU A 139 -11.72 9.40 6.04
N GLY A 140 -12.13 8.44 5.22
CA GLY A 140 -11.64 8.29 3.85
C GLY A 140 -11.73 6.85 3.33
N PRO A 141 -11.44 6.66 2.04
CA PRO A 141 -11.63 5.40 1.33
C PRO A 141 -10.72 4.27 1.83
N ALA A 142 -9.44 4.53 2.11
CA ALA A 142 -8.52 3.48 2.55
C ALA A 142 -8.90 2.95 3.94
N ARG A 143 -9.31 3.83 4.84
CA ARG A 143 -9.80 3.52 6.19
C ARG A 143 -11.10 2.73 6.11
N ASP A 144 -12.05 3.16 5.29
CA ASP A 144 -13.31 2.45 5.11
C ASP A 144 -13.11 1.08 4.46
N ALA A 145 -12.26 0.99 3.43
CA ALA A 145 -11.92 -0.29 2.80
C ALA A 145 -11.28 -1.24 3.82
N THR A 146 -10.38 -0.74 4.66
CA THR A 146 -9.72 -1.51 5.71
C THR A 146 -10.71 -2.00 6.76
N ARG A 147 -11.56 -1.11 7.30
CA ARG A 147 -12.54 -1.45 8.35
C ARG A 147 -13.64 -2.37 7.87
N GLN A 148 -14.15 -2.12 6.67
CA GLN A 148 -15.24 -2.87 6.08
C GLN A 148 -14.75 -4.15 5.38
N ARG A 149 -13.44 -4.29 5.17
CA ARG A 149 -12.79 -5.41 4.46
C ARG A 149 -13.40 -5.65 3.07
N ARG A 150 -13.71 -4.56 2.36
CA ARG A 150 -14.26 -4.59 1.00
C ARG A 150 -13.77 -3.39 0.19
N PRO A 151 -13.77 -3.48 -1.14
CA PRO A 151 -13.48 -2.33 -1.98
C PRO A 151 -14.46 -1.17 -1.72
N VAL A 152 -13.96 0.05 -1.74
CA VAL A 152 -14.73 1.29 -1.58
C VAL A 152 -14.36 2.25 -2.70
N SER A 153 -15.33 2.95 -3.28
CA SER A 153 -15.09 3.95 -4.31
C SER A 153 -16.11 5.06 -4.25
N ALA A 154 -15.72 6.28 -4.61
CA ALA A 154 -16.59 7.43 -4.71
C ALA A 154 -16.08 8.40 -5.78
N SER A 155 -17.00 9.09 -6.44
CA SER A 155 -16.69 10.13 -7.41
C SER A 155 -17.60 11.34 -7.26
N GLY A 156 -17.07 12.51 -7.59
CA GLY A 156 -17.79 13.78 -7.57
C GLY A 156 -18.52 14.04 -6.24
N PRO A 157 -19.80 14.47 -6.26
CA PRO A 157 -20.53 14.81 -5.04
C PRO A 157 -20.64 13.69 -4.00
N MET A 158 -20.52 12.42 -4.42
CA MET A 158 -20.59 11.28 -3.50
C MET A 158 -19.44 11.27 -2.49
N MET A 159 -18.28 11.81 -2.87
CA MET A 159 -17.12 11.91 -1.97
C MET A 159 -17.45 12.73 -0.73
N SER A 160 -18.14 13.87 -0.89
CA SER A 160 -18.56 14.73 0.21
C SER A 160 -19.74 14.17 1.02
N ILE A 161 -20.51 13.24 0.45
CA ILE A 161 -21.60 12.55 1.17
C ILE A 161 -21.02 11.45 2.07
N LEU A 162 -20.07 10.66 1.54
CA LEU A 162 -19.45 9.56 2.27
C LEU A 162 -18.44 10.05 3.31
N TRP A 163 -17.68 11.10 2.97
CA TRP A 163 -16.66 11.68 3.84
C TRP A 163 -16.82 13.21 3.87
N PRO A 164 -17.64 13.76 4.78
CA PRO A 164 -17.99 15.18 4.81
C PRO A 164 -16.81 16.15 4.98
N GLY A 165 -15.74 15.77 5.68
CA GLY A 165 -14.51 16.52 5.80
C GLY A 165 -13.48 16.19 4.71
N TYR A 166 -13.31 14.91 4.38
CA TYR A 166 -12.29 14.45 3.44
C TYR A 166 -12.65 14.69 1.98
N GLY A 167 -13.91 14.50 1.59
CA GLY A 167 -14.39 14.66 0.21
C GLY A 167 -14.12 16.05 -0.37
N PRO A 168 -14.50 17.14 0.32
CA PRO A 168 -14.17 18.50 -0.12
C PRO A 168 -12.66 18.75 -0.20
N ALA A 169 -11.90 18.36 0.83
CA ALA A 169 -10.45 18.55 0.86
C ALA A 169 -9.73 17.77 -0.26
N LEU A 170 -10.20 16.56 -0.58
CA LEU A 170 -9.69 15.77 -1.69
C LEU A 170 -10.03 16.40 -3.05
N THR A 171 -11.20 17.05 -3.17
CA THR A 171 -11.57 17.82 -4.36
C THR A 171 -10.66 19.04 -4.55
N GLU A 172 -10.28 19.73 -3.47
CA GLU A 172 -9.32 20.83 -3.51
C GLU A 172 -7.91 20.39 -3.95
N LEU A 173 -7.53 19.14 -3.70
CA LEU A 173 -6.33 18.51 -4.25
C LEU A 173 -6.46 18.13 -5.75
N GLY A 174 -7.59 18.45 -6.38
CA GLY A 174 -7.87 18.22 -7.79
C GLY A 174 -8.27 16.78 -8.12
N THR A 175 -8.65 15.98 -7.12
CA THR A 175 -9.12 14.59 -7.33
C THR A 175 -10.63 14.57 -7.50
N THR A 176 -11.11 13.85 -8.53
CA THR A 176 -12.53 13.73 -8.89
C THR A 176 -13.12 12.35 -8.61
N GLU A 177 -12.26 11.34 -8.54
CA GLU A 177 -12.64 9.96 -8.26
C GLU A 177 -11.57 9.30 -7.41
N VAL A 178 -11.99 8.47 -6.45
CA VAL A 178 -11.09 7.72 -5.59
C VAL A 178 -11.63 6.32 -5.36
N ALA A 179 -10.75 5.34 -5.34
CA ALA A 179 -11.08 3.98 -4.97
C ALA A 179 -10.00 3.39 -4.06
N ALA A 180 -10.41 2.51 -3.15
CA ALA A 180 -9.51 1.76 -2.30
C ALA A 180 -9.91 0.30 -2.23
N VAL A 181 -8.92 -0.59 -2.19
CA VAL A 181 -9.10 -2.03 -1.97
C VAL A 181 -8.34 -2.46 -0.71
N PRO A 182 -8.94 -3.34 0.10
CA PRO A 182 -8.30 -3.82 1.30
C PRO A 182 -7.13 -4.76 0.96
N LEU A 183 -6.05 -4.66 1.73
CA LEU A 183 -4.92 -5.59 1.71
C LEU A 183 -5.21 -6.65 2.78
N THR A 184 -5.45 -7.91 2.36
CA THR A 184 -5.92 -8.97 3.26
C THR A 184 -4.99 -10.18 3.27
N VAL A 185 -4.67 -10.66 4.47
CA VAL A 185 -3.87 -11.86 4.75
C VAL A 185 -4.69 -12.75 5.68
N SER A 186 -5.06 -13.95 5.24
CA SER A 186 -5.74 -14.94 6.10
C SER A 186 -6.88 -14.33 6.94
N ASP A 187 -7.79 -13.62 6.29
CA ASP A 187 -8.95 -12.89 6.86
C ASP A 187 -8.64 -11.64 7.71
N ILE A 188 -7.36 -11.32 7.93
CA ILE A 188 -6.90 -10.11 8.59
C ILE A 188 -6.66 -9.02 7.54
N CYS A 189 -7.25 -7.84 7.74
CA CYS A 189 -6.96 -6.69 6.90
C CYS A 189 -5.78 -5.91 7.48
N VAL A 190 -4.71 -5.81 6.70
CA VAL A 190 -3.44 -5.20 7.10
C VAL A 190 -3.24 -3.81 6.51
N GLY A 191 -4.19 -3.32 5.73
CA GLY A 191 -4.19 -1.97 5.16
C GLY A 191 -5.07 -1.83 3.92
N ALA A 192 -4.77 -0.85 3.09
CA ALA A 192 -5.44 -0.65 1.82
C ALA A 192 -4.51 -0.08 0.74
N LEU A 193 -4.85 -0.36 -0.52
CA LEU A 193 -4.31 0.33 -1.69
C LEU A 193 -5.38 1.30 -2.20
N ALA A 194 -5.08 2.60 -2.16
CA ALA A 194 -5.91 3.67 -2.70
C ALA A 194 -5.36 4.15 -4.05
N VAL A 195 -6.25 4.47 -4.98
CA VAL A 195 -5.96 5.06 -6.29
C VAL A 195 -6.82 6.30 -6.48
N PHE A 196 -6.22 7.34 -7.05
CA PHE A 196 -6.86 8.63 -7.29
C PHE A 196 -6.97 8.87 -8.79
N ASP A 197 -8.15 9.25 -9.27
CA ASP A 197 -8.52 9.39 -10.68
C ASP A 197 -8.07 8.22 -11.56
N PRO A 198 -8.44 6.97 -11.22
CA PRO A 198 -8.12 5.82 -12.05
C PRO A 198 -8.86 5.85 -13.40
N ALA A 199 -8.27 5.23 -14.42
CA ALA A 199 -8.94 5.08 -15.71
C ALA A 199 -10.31 4.36 -15.54
N PRO A 200 -11.33 4.71 -16.36
CA PRO A 200 -12.63 4.07 -16.29
C PRO A 200 -12.52 2.54 -16.40
N GLY A 201 -13.23 1.82 -15.53
CA GLY A 201 -13.25 0.35 -15.51
C GLY A 201 -12.12 -0.32 -14.72
N VAL A 202 -11.19 0.44 -14.14
CA VAL A 202 -10.19 -0.09 -13.19
C VAL A 202 -10.86 -0.58 -11.90
N ILE A 203 -11.82 0.19 -11.39
CA ILE A 203 -12.53 -0.12 -10.15
C ILE A 203 -13.37 -1.39 -10.34
N GLY A 204 -13.17 -2.37 -9.46
CA GLY A 204 -13.84 -3.67 -9.55
C GLY A 204 -13.22 -4.63 -10.59
N SER A 205 -12.17 -4.24 -11.29
CA SER A 205 -11.45 -5.14 -12.19
C SER A 205 -10.71 -6.23 -11.41
N ALA A 206 -10.62 -7.44 -12.00
CA ALA A 206 -9.79 -8.52 -11.47
C ALA A 206 -8.30 -8.13 -11.40
N ALA A 207 -7.86 -7.20 -12.26
CA ALA A 207 -6.50 -6.67 -12.25
C ALA A 207 -6.21 -5.86 -10.97
N PHE A 208 -7.14 -5.01 -10.54
CA PHE A 208 -6.97 -4.19 -9.33
C PHE A 208 -6.96 -5.04 -8.06
N ALA A 209 -7.85 -6.04 -7.97
CA ALA A 209 -7.86 -6.99 -6.86
C ALA A 209 -6.61 -7.87 -6.85
N GLY A 210 -6.18 -8.39 -8.02
CA GLY A 210 -4.98 -9.22 -8.14
C GLY A 210 -3.70 -8.45 -7.81
N LEU A 211 -3.65 -7.14 -8.10
CA LEU A 211 -2.54 -6.28 -7.72
C LEU A 211 -2.48 -6.05 -6.20
N ALA A 212 -3.62 -5.83 -5.55
CA ALA A 212 -3.68 -5.74 -4.09
C ALA A 212 -3.21 -7.05 -3.42
N GLU A 213 -3.63 -8.20 -3.94
CA GLU A 213 -3.17 -9.52 -3.49
C GLU A 213 -1.65 -9.69 -3.68
N ALA A 214 -1.14 -9.30 -4.85
CA ALA A 214 0.29 -9.33 -5.18
C ALA A 214 1.15 -8.48 -4.23
N LEU A 215 0.71 -7.25 -3.96
CA LEU A 215 1.38 -6.35 -3.03
C LEU A 215 1.35 -6.89 -1.60
N THR A 216 0.19 -7.39 -1.17
CA THR A 216 0.04 -7.98 0.17
C THR A 216 1.00 -9.16 0.37
N GLY A 217 1.06 -10.10 -0.58
CA GLY A 217 1.95 -11.26 -0.49
C GLY A 217 3.44 -10.92 -0.54
N SER A 218 3.82 -9.89 -1.31
CA SER A 218 5.23 -9.52 -1.47
C SER A 218 5.79 -8.58 -0.41
N MET A 219 4.97 -7.65 0.08
CA MET A 219 5.41 -6.63 1.05
C MET A 219 5.25 -7.10 2.50
N ILE A 220 4.28 -7.95 2.79
CA ILE A 220 3.88 -8.27 4.18
C ILE A 220 4.24 -9.70 4.57
N LEU A 221 4.05 -10.65 3.64
CA LEU A 221 4.24 -12.08 3.92
C LEU A 221 5.64 -12.61 3.53
N SER A 222 6.44 -11.83 2.82
CA SER A 222 7.75 -12.30 2.38
C SER A 222 8.78 -12.22 3.52
N PRO A 223 9.41 -13.33 3.94
CA PRO A 223 10.49 -13.29 4.95
C PRO A 223 11.70 -12.47 4.47
N ASP A 224 11.86 -12.33 3.15
CA ASP A 224 12.85 -11.49 2.48
C ASP A 224 12.38 -10.03 2.27
N GLY A 225 11.23 -9.65 2.83
CA GLY A 225 10.63 -8.33 2.68
C GLY A 225 11.39 -7.29 3.49
N GLU A 226 12.46 -6.72 2.94
CA GLU A 226 13.09 -5.53 3.50
C GLU A 226 12.16 -4.33 3.29
N PRO A 227 11.60 -3.72 4.36
CA PRO A 227 10.66 -2.58 4.24
C PRO A 227 11.28 -1.38 3.51
N GLY A 228 12.61 -1.26 3.57
CA GLY A 228 13.37 -0.19 2.92
C GLY A 228 13.58 -0.37 1.41
N LEU A 229 13.45 -1.57 0.85
CA LEU A 229 13.76 -1.85 -0.57
C LEU A 229 12.76 -1.25 -1.56
N TYR A 230 11.52 -1.01 -1.13
CA TYR A 230 10.51 -0.39 -1.97
C TYR A 230 10.63 1.13 -2.00
N GLY A 231 11.44 1.72 -1.10
CA GLY A 231 11.60 3.16 -0.97
C GLY A 231 10.31 3.88 -0.57
N GLY A 232 10.44 5.00 0.15
CA GLY A 232 9.28 5.85 0.45
C GLY A 232 8.21 5.20 1.34
N LEU A 233 8.53 4.12 2.07
CA LEU A 233 7.70 3.66 3.18
C LEU A 233 7.96 4.58 4.37
N ASP A 234 7.03 5.50 4.58
CA ASP A 234 7.02 6.41 5.71
C ASP A 234 6.38 5.69 6.91
N VAL A 235 7.24 5.17 7.79
CA VAL A 235 6.82 4.50 9.01
C VAL A 235 6.42 5.55 10.02
N ARG A 236 5.15 5.57 10.43
CA ARG A 236 4.59 6.52 11.41
C ARG A 236 5.02 6.21 12.86
N ALA A 237 6.14 5.51 13.05
CA ALA A 237 6.70 5.20 14.37
C ALA A 237 6.93 6.47 15.19
N THR A 238 7.42 7.54 14.56
CA THR A 238 7.60 8.86 15.18
C THR A 238 6.30 9.42 15.74
N VAL A 239 5.19 9.26 15.01
CA VAL A 239 3.85 9.74 15.42
C VAL A 239 3.36 8.95 16.63
N HIS A 240 3.47 7.62 16.57
CA HIS A 240 3.08 6.74 17.69
C HIS A 240 3.95 6.93 18.93
N GLN A 241 5.24 7.17 18.76
CA GLN A 241 6.15 7.52 19.86
C GLN A 241 5.74 8.85 20.50
N ALA A 242 5.45 9.88 19.70
CA ALA A 242 4.97 11.16 20.20
C ALA A 242 3.63 11.04 20.93
N ALA A 243 2.70 10.24 20.39
CA ALA A 243 1.41 9.97 21.03
C ALA A 243 1.60 9.26 22.39
N GLY A 244 2.48 8.26 22.47
CA GLY A 244 2.85 7.60 23.72
C GLY A 244 3.48 8.55 24.74
N MET A 245 4.36 9.46 24.30
CA MET A 245 4.93 10.49 25.17
C MET A 245 3.87 11.45 25.71
N LEU A 246 2.95 11.92 24.87
CA LEU A 246 1.86 12.80 25.27
C LEU A 246 0.86 12.11 26.20
N ALA A 247 0.55 10.84 25.94
CA ALA A 247 -0.35 10.04 26.78
C ALA A 247 0.15 9.99 28.24
N VAL A 248 1.46 9.79 28.44
CA VAL A 248 2.09 9.83 29.76
C VAL A 248 2.10 11.24 30.35
N GLN A 249 2.37 12.27 29.56
CA GLN A 249 2.43 13.66 30.03
C GLN A 249 1.06 14.20 30.46
N LEU A 250 -0.01 13.76 29.79
CA LEU A 250 -1.38 14.24 29.99
C LEU A 250 -2.25 13.29 30.80
N ASP A 251 -1.70 12.15 31.23
CA ASP A 251 -2.42 11.08 31.92
C ASP A 251 -3.71 10.67 31.17
N CYS A 252 -3.57 10.39 29.87
CA CYS A 252 -4.69 10.04 29.00
C CYS A 252 -4.41 8.79 28.14
N PRO A 253 -5.45 8.16 27.58
CA PRO A 253 -5.28 7.10 26.59
C PRO A 253 -4.44 7.54 25.38
N VAL A 254 -3.61 6.64 24.83
CA VAL A 254 -2.81 6.89 23.61
C VAL A 254 -3.68 7.32 22.42
N ALA A 255 -4.91 6.81 22.33
CA ALA A 255 -5.86 7.21 21.32
C ALA A 255 -6.19 8.71 21.40
N ASP A 256 -6.43 9.24 22.59
CA ASP A 256 -6.76 10.65 22.82
C ASP A 256 -5.54 11.53 22.54
N ALA A 257 -4.34 11.09 22.96
CA ALA A 257 -3.09 11.77 22.62
C ALA A 257 -2.84 11.83 21.09
N LEU A 258 -3.22 10.78 20.37
CA LEU A 258 -3.12 10.75 18.92
C LEU A 258 -4.15 11.69 18.26
N GLU A 259 -5.36 11.80 18.80
CA GLU A 259 -6.33 12.83 18.36
C GLU A 259 -5.79 14.24 18.57
N LEU A 260 -5.07 14.51 19.67
CA LEU A 260 -4.44 15.81 19.89
C LEU A 260 -3.38 16.13 18.83
N ILE A 261 -2.55 15.15 18.46
CA ILE A 261 -1.57 15.32 17.38
C ILE A 261 -2.29 15.62 16.05
N ARG A 262 -3.36 14.89 15.72
CA ARG A 262 -4.17 15.13 14.52
C ARG A 262 -4.80 16.52 14.52
N ALA A 263 -5.42 16.91 15.62
CA ALA A 263 -6.05 18.22 15.77
C ALA A 263 -5.04 19.36 15.57
N HIS A 264 -3.82 19.21 16.10
CA HIS A 264 -2.76 20.21 15.91
C HIS A 264 -2.27 20.26 14.46
N ALA A 265 -2.04 19.09 13.85
CA ALA A 265 -1.65 18.98 12.45
C ALA A 265 -2.67 19.65 11.53
N PHE A 266 -3.96 19.40 11.77
CA PHE A 266 -5.07 20.03 11.06
C PHE A 266 -5.09 21.55 11.24
N THR A 267 -4.99 22.03 12.48
CA THR A 267 -5.08 23.46 12.80
C THR A 267 -3.93 24.26 12.19
N GLU A 268 -2.72 23.69 12.16
CA GLU A 268 -1.53 24.35 11.62
C GLU A 268 -1.36 24.12 10.10
N GLY A 269 -2.16 23.26 9.46
CA GLY A 269 -1.98 22.88 8.06
C GLY A 269 -0.65 22.17 7.79
N THR A 270 -0.15 21.40 8.77
CA THR A 270 1.10 20.64 8.64
C THR A 270 0.87 19.15 8.82
N SER A 271 1.85 18.30 8.46
CA SER A 271 1.71 16.85 8.66
C SER A 271 1.81 16.46 10.14
N ALA A 272 1.11 15.40 10.52
CA ALA A 272 1.21 14.79 11.84
C ALA A 272 2.64 14.33 12.15
N GLN A 273 3.44 13.96 11.15
CA GLN A 273 4.86 13.68 11.33
C GLN A 273 5.66 14.93 11.73
N SER A 274 5.36 16.09 11.16
CA SER A 274 5.99 17.35 11.53
C SER A 274 5.68 17.73 12.99
N VAL A 275 4.41 17.61 13.38
CA VAL A 275 3.95 17.82 14.77
C VAL A 275 4.64 16.83 15.72
N ALA A 276 4.62 15.53 15.40
CA ALA A 276 5.29 14.50 16.19
C ALA A 276 6.79 14.77 16.35
N ALA A 277 7.49 15.15 15.28
CA ALA A 277 8.90 15.49 15.34
C ALA A 277 9.19 16.73 16.22
N ARG A 278 8.26 17.67 16.33
CA ARG A 278 8.37 18.82 17.25
C ARG A 278 8.16 18.39 18.71
N ILE A 279 7.20 17.51 18.97
CA ILE A 279 6.96 16.92 20.31
C ILE A 279 8.19 16.15 20.78
N LEU A 280 8.74 15.25 19.95
CA LEU A 280 9.90 14.44 20.31
C LEU A 280 11.17 15.28 20.56
N ARG A 281 11.32 16.40 19.85
CA ARG A 281 12.41 17.37 20.07
C ARG A 281 12.21 18.25 21.32
N GLY A 282 11.09 18.08 22.04
CA GLY A 282 10.73 18.89 23.20
C GLY A 282 10.28 20.32 22.87
N GLY A 283 10.08 20.63 21.59
CA GLY A 283 9.73 21.97 21.10
C GLY A 283 8.23 22.26 21.04
N LEU A 284 7.38 21.26 21.31
CA LEU A 284 5.93 21.41 21.41
C LEU A 284 5.43 20.67 22.66
N ARG A 285 4.75 21.38 23.55
CA ARG A 285 3.96 20.79 24.64
C ARG A 285 2.50 21.04 24.31
N LEU A 286 1.75 19.96 24.12
CA LEU A 286 0.30 20.03 23.96
C LEU A 286 -0.28 19.83 25.35
N GLY A 287 -0.64 20.92 26.03
CA GLY A 287 -1.08 20.95 27.44
C GLY A 287 -0.93 22.32 28.05
#